data_AF-A0A2R7NI31-F1
#
_entry.id   AF-A0A2R7NI31-F1
#
_cell.length_a   1.000
_cell.length_b   1.000
_cell.length_c   1.000
_cell.angle_alpha   90.00
_cell.angle_beta   90.00
_cell.angle_gamma   90.00
#
_symmetry.space_group_name_H-M   'P 1'
#
loop_
_entity.id
_entity.type
_entity.pdbx_description
1 polymer ?
#
loop_
_entity_poly.entity_id
_entity_poly.type
_entity_poly.pdbx_seq_one_letter_code
_entity_poly.pdbx_strand_id
1 'polypeptide(L)'
;MQPLADLELIQVSADRATVWVHAPDGSTVGRFSKRFGIDAHTTASEQMQGAPQCLHCTHSPPTAHDWQKFCDLMQLHHGITVDRDLIEI
;
A
#
# COMPACT_ATOMS: atom_id res chain seq x y z
N MET A 1 7.79 -11.51 14.98
CA MET A 1 8.96 -11.41 14.07
C MET A 1 8.38 -11.27 12.68
N GLN A 2 8.36 -10.06 12.12
CA GLN A 2 7.91 -9.88 10.74
C GLN A 2 8.98 -10.51 9.82
N PRO A 3 8.60 -11.34 8.85
CA PRO A 3 9.56 -11.95 7.94
C PRO A 3 10.25 -10.86 7.10
N LEU A 4 11.57 -11.00 6.92
CA LEU A 4 12.39 -10.07 6.14
C LEU A 4 11.87 -9.82 4.71
N ALA A 5 11.09 -10.74 4.16
CA ALA A 5 10.50 -10.63 2.83
C ALA A 5 9.54 -9.44 2.68
N ASP A 6 8.82 -9.06 3.74
CA ASP A 6 7.84 -7.96 3.67
C ASP A 6 8.54 -6.60 3.53
N LEU A 7 9.77 -6.46 4.06
CA LEU A 7 10.56 -5.23 3.95
C LEU A 7 11.02 -4.97 2.51
N GLU A 8 11.29 -6.01 1.71
CA GLU A 8 11.68 -5.85 0.30
C GLU A 8 10.52 -5.38 -0.59
N LEU A 9 9.29 -5.60 -0.14
CA LEU A 9 8.07 -5.21 -0.85
C LEU A 9 7.58 -3.80 -0.50
N ILE A 10 8.20 -3.15 0.49
CA ILE A 10 7.81 -1.82 0.95
C ILE A 10 8.91 -0.81 0.59
N GLN A 11 8.56 0.15 -0.25
CA GLN A 11 9.42 1.27 -0.61
C GLN A 11 8.92 2.55 0.03
N VAL A 12 9.81 3.34 0.62
CA VAL A 12 9.50 4.65 1.21
C VAL A 12 10.29 5.74 0.52
N SER A 13 9.66 6.86 0.20
CA SER A 13 10.37 8.03 -0.33
C SER A 13 11.33 8.60 0.72
N ALA A 14 12.40 9.26 0.26
CA ALA A 14 13.42 9.81 1.17
C ALA A 14 12.86 10.84 2.17
N ASP A 15 11.80 11.56 1.81
CA ASP A 15 11.10 12.53 2.65
C ASP A 15 9.99 11.89 3.52
N ARG A 16 9.79 10.57 3.42
CA ARG A 16 8.71 9.81 4.09
C ARG A 16 7.32 10.37 3.80
N ALA A 17 7.13 11.02 2.67
CA ALA A 17 5.83 11.53 2.23
C ALA A 17 5.02 10.48 1.46
N THR A 18 5.68 9.46 0.90
CA THR A 18 5.05 8.43 0.08
C THR A 18 5.58 7.04 0.42
N VAL A 19 4.67 6.07 0.50
CA VAL A 19 4.97 4.63 0.61
C VAL A 19 4.40 3.93 -0.61
N TRP A 20 5.15 2.99 -1.16
CA TRP A 20 4.69 2.05 -2.16
C TRP A 20 4.79 0.64 -1.61
N VAL A 21 3.79 -0.18 -1.93
CA VAL A 21 3.75 -1.60 -1.59
C VAL A 21 3.65 -2.40 -2.88
N HIS A 22 4.54 -3.37 -3.01
CA HIS A 22 4.67 -4.21 -4.18
C HIS A 22 4.19 -5.63 -3.88
N ALA A 23 3.55 -6.28 -4.85
CA ALA A 23 3.20 -7.69 -4.76
C ALA A 23 4.32 -8.58 -5.33
N PRO A 24 4.35 -9.89 -5.02
CA PRO A 24 5.36 -10.82 -5.55
C PRO A 24 5.41 -10.92 -7.08
N ASP A 25 4.34 -10.55 -7.78
CA ASP A 25 4.32 -10.46 -9.25
C ASP A 25 4.98 -9.18 -9.81
N GLY A 26 5.57 -8.36 -8.94
CA GLY A 26 6.26 -7.11 -9.26
C GLY A 26 5.33 -5.90 -9.45
N SER A 27 4.01 -6.08 -9.35
CA SER A 27 3.07 -4.97 -9.46
C SER A 27 3.06 -4.09 -8.21
N THR A 28 2.79 -2.79 -8.38
CA THR A 28 2.56 -1.88 -7.24
C THR A 28 1.08 -1.93 -6.90
N VAL A 29 0.75 -2.51 -5.75
CA VAL A 29 -0.63 -2.73 -5.30
C VAL A 29 -1.08 -1.69 -4.27
N GLY A 30 -0.14 -1.01 -3.63
CA GLY A 30 -0.42 0.04 -2.67
C GLY A 30 0.40 1.29 -2.93
N ARG A 31 -0.23 2.46 -2.83
CA ARG A 31 0.46 3.73 -2.63
C ARG A 31 -0.24 4.51 -1.54
N PHE A 32 0.52 5.00 -0.58
CA PHE A 32 0.08 6.01 0.35
C PHE A 32 0.87 7.29 0.11
N SER A 33 0.20 8.44 -0.01
CA SER A 33 0.84 9.75 -0.15
C SER A 33 0.21 10.77 0.78
N LYS A 34 1.02 11.47 1.58
CA LYS A 34 0.59 12.61 2.41
C LYS A 34 -0.09 13.74 1.63
N ARG A 35 0.08 13.77 0.30
CA ARG A 35 -0.53 14.77 -0.58
C ARG A 35 -1.75 14.25 -1.33
N PHE A 36 -1.70 13.01 -1.81
CA PHE A 36 -2.68 12.50 -2.78
C PHE A 36 -3.65 11.47 -2.22
N GLY A 37 -3.39 10.91 -1.03
CA GLY A 37 -4.26 9.93 -0.40
C GLY A 37 -3.78 8.49 -0.60
N ILE A 38 -4.74 7.58 -0.75
CA ILE A 38 -4.54 6.14 -0.84
C ILE A 38 -4.81 5.67 -2.27
N ASP A 39 -3.97 4.77 -2.77
CA ASP A 39 -4.33 3.82 -3.81
C ASP A 39 -4.12 2.40 -3.26
N ALA A 40 -5.14 1.56 -3.34
CA ALA A 40 -5.08 0.13 -3.08
C ALA A 40 -5.74 -0.59 -4.25
N HIS A 41 -4.97 -1.45 -4.92
CA HIS A 41 -5.35 -2.09 -6.17
C HIS A 41 -5.10 -3.60 -6.12
N THR A 42 -5.81 -4.35 -6.95
CA THR A 42 -5.47 -5.75 -7.22
C THR A 42 -4.13 -5.85 -7.95
N THR A 43 -3.50 -7.01 -7.87
CA THR A 43 -2.25 -7.32 -8.58
C THR A 43 -2.44 -7.29 -10.09
N ALA A 44 -1.34 -7.11 -10.84
CA ALA A 44 -1.41 -7.19 -12.30
C ALA A 44 -1.91 -8.56 -12.77
N SER A 45 -1.48 -9.64 -12.08
CA SER A 45 -1.91 -11.00 -12.37
C SER A 45 -3.43 -11.19 -12.23
N GLU A 46 -4.02 -10.66 -11.16
CA GLU A 46 -5.48 -10.71 -10.95
C GLU A 46 -6.23 -9.90 -12.01
N GLN A 47 -5.73 -8.71 -12.39
CA GLN A 47 -6.34 -7.90 -13.43
C GLN A 47 -6.33 -8.60 -14.80
N MET A 48 -5.24 -9.30 -15.13
CA MET A 48 -5.17 -10.14 -16.34
C MET A 48 -6.17 -11.30 -16.32
N GLN A 49 -6.58 -11.75 -15.13
CA GLN A 49 -7.63 -12.76 -14.95
C GLN A 49 -9.04 -12.13 -14.90
N GLY A 50 -9.16 -10.82 -15.08
CA GLY A 50 -10.43 -10.09 -15.13
C GLY A 50 -10.90 -9.51 -13.80
N ALA A 51 -10.07 -9.50 -12.76
CA ALA A 51 -10.40 -8.82 -11.51
C ALA A 51 -10.47 -7.29 -11.71
N PRO A 52 -11.34 -6.57 -10.98
CA PRO A 52 -11.33 -5.12 -10.99
C PRO A 52 -10.01 -4.58 -10.45
N GLN A 53 -9.52 -3.48 -11.02
CA GLN A 53 -8.27 -2.86 -10.56
C GLN A 53 -8.40 -2.26 -9.16
N CYS A 54 -9.45 -1.47 -8.91
CA CYS A 54 -9.55 -0.65 -7.71
C CYS A 54 -10.18 -1.40 -6.53
N LEU A 55 -9.44 -1.50 -5.42
CA LEU A 55 -9.94 -1.97 -4.13
C LEU A 55 -10.36 -0.78 -3.25
N HIS A 56 -9.51 0.25 -3.18
CA HIS A 56 -9.80 1.48 -2.48
C HIS A 56 -8.89 2.62 -2.93
N CYS A 57 -9.46 3.73 -3.44
CA CYS A 57 -8.70 4.95 -3.70
C CYS A 57 -9.34 6.16 -3.04
N THR A 58 -8.49 7.08 -2.59
CA THR A 58 -8.88 8.44 -2.17
C THR A 58 -8.10 9.45 -2.99
N HIS A 59 -8.64 10.67 -3.11
CA HIS A 59 -8.05 11.73 -3.94
C HIS A 59 -7.89 13.04 -3.16
N SER A 60 -7.64 12.92 -1.86
CA SER A 60 -7.47 14.05 -0.95
C SER A 60 -6.30 13.77 0.00
N PRO A 61 -5.67 14.81 0.57
CA PRO A 61 -4.68 14.63 1.64
C PRO A 61 -5.23 13.70 2.73
N PRO A 62 -4.50 12.63 3.09
CA PRO A 62 -4.98 11.63 4.03
C PRO A 62 -4.86 12.13 5.47
N THR A 63 -5.67 11.52 6.33
CA THR A 63 -5.57 11.63 7.79
C THR A 63 -4.73 10.51 8.38
N ALA A 64 -4.41 10.58 9.67
CA ALA A 64 -3.79 9.47 10.38
C ALA A 64 -4.64 8.19 10.32
N HIS A 65 -5.96 8.32 10.30
CA HIS A 65 -6.87 7.18 10.14
C HIS A 65 -6.74 6.54 8.75
N ASP A 66 -6.54 7.33 7.71
CA ASP A 66 -6.33 6.82 6.35
C ASP A 66 -5.02 6.03 6.24
N TRP A 67 -3.98 6.43 6.98
CA TRP A 67 -2.75 5.64 7.07
C TRP A 67 -2.99 4.26 7.73
N GLN A 68 -3.74 4.22 8.84
CA GLN A 68 -4.10 2.95 9.49
C GLN A 68 -4.91 2.06 8.54
N LYS A 69 -5.87 2.65 7.82
CA LYS A 69 -6.68 1.97 6.81
C LYS A 69 -5.83 1.43 5.65
N PHE A 70 -4.85 2.18 5.20
CA PHE A 70 -3.91 1.72 4.17
C PHE A 70 -3.18 0.45 4.63
N CYS A 71 -2.64 0.45 5.85
CA CYS A 71 -1.98 -0.73 6.42
C CYS A 71 -2.93 -1.93 6.50
N ASP A 72 -4.19 -1.70 6.92
CA ASP A 72 -5.23 -2.75 6.98
C ASP A 72 -5.55 -3.31 5.59
N LEU A 73 -5.66 -2.47 4.57
CA LEU A 73 -5.93 -2.89 3.19
C LEU A 73 -4.80 -3.75 2.62
N MET A 74 -3.54 -3.37 2.86
CA MET A 74 -2.38 -4.15 2.40
C MET A 74 -2.35 -5.54 3.06
N GLN A 75 -2.63 -5.59 4.37
CA GLN A 75 -2.70 -6.86 5.09
C GLN A 75 -3.88 -7.72 4.61
N LEU A 76 -5.06 -7.12 4.42
CA LEU A 76 -6.28 -7.83 4.04
C LEU A 76 -6.20 -8.42 2.63
N HIS A 77 -5.71 -7.65 1.67
CA HIS A 77 -5.77 -8.02 0.25
C HIS A 77 -4.50 -8.69 -0.26
N HIS A 78 -3.34 -8.39 0.33
CA HIS A 78 -2.05 -8.88 -0.18
C HIS A 78 -1.25 -9.65 0.87
N GLY A 79 -1.73 -9.72 2.11
CA GLY A 79 -1.02 -10.39 3.20
C GLY A 79 0.23 -9.65 3.68
N ILE A 80 0.49 -8.43 3.18
CA ILE A 80 1.71 -7.67 3.44
C ILE A 80 1.50 -6.78 4.67
N THR A 81 2.32 -6.97 5.70
CA THR A 81 2.26 -6.13 6.90
C THR A 81 3.14 -4.89 6.74
N VAL A 82 2.50 -3.73 6.61
CA VAL A 82 3.19 -2.43 6.64
C VAL A 82 3.33 -1.96 8.09
N ASP A 83 4.53 -1.53 8.47
CA ASP A 83 4.77 -0.95 9.79
C ASP A 83 3.98 0.37 9.93
N ARG A 84 3.15 0.47 10.97
CA ARG A 84 2.30 1.64 11.22
C ARG A 84 3.13 2.86 11.66
N ASP A 85 4.35 2.66 12.14
CA ASP A 85 5.26 3.75 12.55
C ASP A 85 6.15 4.23 11.40
N LEU A 86 5.97 3.68 10.18
CA LEU A 86 6.73 4.05 8.99
C LEU A 86 6.44 5.49 8.53
N ILE A 87 5.24 5.99 8.79
CA ILE A 87 4.85 7.36 8.48
C ILE A 87 4.19 8.01 9.70
N GLU A 88 4.61 9.23 9.97
CA GLU A 88 3.90 10.17 10.85
C GLU A 88 3.07 11.12 9.99
N ILE A 89 1.76 11.24 10.26
CA ILE A 89 0.82 12.11 9.54
C ILE A 89 0.61 13.41 10.29
#